data_AF-A0A942V0B5-F1
#
_entry.id   AF-A0A942V0B5-F1
#
_cell.length_a   1.000
_cell.length_b   1.000
_cell.length_c   1.000
_cell.angle_alpha   90.00
_cell.angle_beta   90.00
_cell.angle_gamma   90.00
#
_symmetry.space_group_name_H-M   'P 1'
#
loop_
_entity.id
_entity.type
_entity.pdbx_description
1 polymer ?
#
loop_
_entity_poly.entity_id
_entity_poly.type
_entity_poly.pdbx_seq_one_letter_code
_entity_poly.pdbx_strand_id
1 'polypeptide(L)'
;MLVYLFRENLYKLGNQYITLFAETAPNLVPSFLFTLVGIFYIAPILFKGLDVIHRPVFIWLINILNMTVFLLIEYLHVILKLGAWDNNDIIASLIGIFISTIIYYKIKKNFDEKHID
;
A
#
# COMPACT_ATOMS: atom_id res chain seq x y z
N MET A 1 -1.37 5.35 -12.64
CA MET A 1 -1.67 5.45 -14.09
C MET A 1 -1.26 6.80 -14.71
N LEU A 2 -1.71 7.95 -14.16
CA LEU A 2 -1.29 9.28 -14.64
C LEU A 2 0.21 9.55 -14.51
N VAL A 3 0.85 9.15 -13.41
CA VAL A 3 2.30 9.30 -13.23
C VAL A 3 3.10 8.49 -14.26
N TYR A 4 2.63 7.30 -14.64
CA TYR A 4 3.26 6.50 -15.71
C TYR A 4 3.19 7.20 -17.08
N LEU A 5 2.09 7.90 -17.40
CA LEU A 5 1.95 8.69 -18.63
C LEU A 5 2.91 9.88 -18.69
N PHE A 6 3.28 10.45 -17.53
CA PHE A 6 4.22 11.58 -17.45
C PHE A 6 5.64 11.16 -17.05
N ARG A 7 5.90 9.85 -16.88
CA ARG A 7 7.16 9.30 -16.36
C ARG A 7 8.35 9.76 -17.21
N GLU A 8 8.26 9.65 -18.54
CA GLU A 8 9.31 10.12 -19.45
C GLU A 8 9.57 11.62 -19.36
N ASN A 9 8.52 12.43 -19.20
CA ASN A 9 8.66 13.89 -19.10
C ASN A 9 9.25 14.30 -17.74
N LEU A 10 8.90 13.58 -16.67
CA LEU A 10 9.44 13.78 -15.32
C LEU A 10 10.92 13.40 -15.24
N TYR A 11 11.34 12.33 -15.93
CA TYR A 11 12.75 11.94 -16.01
C TYR A 11 13.64 12.94 -16.73
N LYS A 12 13.09 13.66 -17.72
CA LYS A 12 13.82 14.70 -18.46
C LYS A 12 14.09 15.96 -17.64
N LEU A 13 13.50 16.13 -16.45
CA LEU A 13 13.80 17.26 -15.56
C LEU A 13 15.18 17.16 -14.89
N GLY A 14 15.88 16.02 -14.98
CA GLY A 14 17.25 15.86 -14.47
C GLY A 14 17.38 15.92 -12.95
N ASN A 15 16.26 15.89 -12.21
CA ASN A 15 16.24 15.90 -10.76
C ASN A 15 16.00 14.48 -10.21
N GLN A 16 17.04 13.90 -9.61
CA GLN A 16 17.05 12.53 -9.09
C GLN A 16 15.93 12.25 -8.06
N TYR A 17 15.52 13.25 -7.27
CA TYR A 17 14.45 13.09 -6.28
C TYR A 17 13.06 13.04 -6.93
N ILE A 18 12.84 13.82 -7.98
CA ILE A 18 11.56 13.82 -8.73
C ILE A 18 11.40 12.50 -9.48
N THR A 19 12.49 12.01 -10.07
CA THR A 19 12.57 10.68 -10.68
C THR A 19 12.20 9.59 -9.69
N LEU A 20 12.85 9.56 -8.51
CA LEU A 20 12.57 8.57 -7.47
C LEU A 20 11.12 8.63 -6.97
N PHE A 21 10.57 9.83 -6.80
CA PHE A 21 9.17 10.00 -6.39
C PHE A 21 8.20 9.51 -7.47
N ALA A 22 8.45 9.83 -8.74
CA ALA A 22 7.62 9.39 -9.86
C ALA A 22 7.62 7.86 -10.03
N GLU A 23 8.73 7.21 -9.68
CA GLU A 23 8.85 5.74 -9.66
C GLU A 23 8.08 5.13 -8.50
N THR A 24 8.25 5.66 -7.30
CA THR A 24 7.78 4.97 -6.08
C THR A 24 6.36 5.34 -5.66
N ALA A 25 5.89 6.55 -5.95
CA ALA A 25 4.57 7.03 -5.54
C ALA A 25 3.38 6.18 -6.05
N PRO A 26 3.38 5.67 -7.31
CA PRO A 26 2.28 4.87 -7.85
C PRO A 26 2.02 3.57 -7.07
N ASN A 27 3.01 3.02 -6.38
CA ASN A 27 2.87 1.79 -5.60
C ASN A 27 2.84 2.05 -4.10
N LEU A 28 3.59 3.05 -3.62
CA LEU A 28 3.58 3.47 -2.22
C LEU A 28 2.18 3.89 -1.74
N VAL A 29 1.53 4.81 -2.48
CA VAL A 29 0.25 5.39 -2.04
C VAL A 29 -0.87 4.36 -2.05
N PRO A 30 -1.07 3.57 -3.13
CA PRO A 30 -2.16 2.59 -3.13
C PRO A 30 -1.85 1.42 -2.19
N SER A 31 -0.59 1.02 -2.00
CA SER A 31 -0.23 0.02 -0.97
C SER A 31 -0.60 0.50 0.43
N PHE A 32 -0.25 1.74 0.76
CA PHE A 32 -0.62 2.35 2.03
C PHE A 32 -2.14 2.38 2.25
N LEU A 33 -2.90 2.85 1.25
CA LEU A 33 -4.35 2.96 1.33
C LEU A 33 -5.04 1.60 1.35
N PHE A 34 -4.53 0.61 0.60
CA PHE A 34 -5.09 -0.73 0.54
C PHE A 34 -5.14 -1.37 1.93
N THR A 35 -4.06 -1.25 2.72
CA THR A 35 -4.05 -1.80 4.07
C THR A 35 -5.03 -1.10 4.99
N LEU A 36 -5.08 0.25 4.99
CA LEU A 36 -5.99 1.00 5.88
C LEU A 36 -7.45 0.82 5.50
N VAL A 37 -7.79 0.93 4.22
CA VAL A 37 -9.16 0.69 3.73
C VAL A 37 -9.56 -0.77 3.95
N GLY A 38 -8.63 -1.69 3.72
CA GLY A 38 -8.80 -3.10 3.99
C GLY A 38 -9.23 -3.38 5.42
N ILE A 39 -8.53 -2.82 6.42
CA ILE A 39 -8.77 -3.16 7.82
C ILE A 39 -9.91 -2.37 8.44
N PHE A 40 -10.08 -1.08 8.09
CA PHE A 40 -11.09 -0.23 8.72
C PHE A 40 -12.46 -0.26 8.02
N TYR A 41 -12.53 -0.67 6.75
CA TYR A 41 -13.77 -0.68 5.99
C TYR A 41 -14.11 -2.07 5.46
N ILE A 42 -13.21 -2.69 4.67
CA ILE A 42 -13.52 -3.94 3.98
C ILE A 42 -13.71 -5.10 4.98
N ALA A 43 -12.78 -5.28 5.91
CA ALA A 43 -12.86 -6.36 6.89
C ALA A 43 -14.13 -6.26 7.77
N PRO A 44 -14.48 -5.10 8.37
CA PRO A 44 -15.72 -4.98 9.13
C PRO A 44 -16.99 -5.28 8.33
N ILE A 45 -17.03 -4.90 7.04
CA ILE A 45 -18.16 -5.19 6.15
C ILE A 45 -18.27 -6.70 5.88
N LEU A 46 -17.15 -7.35 5.55
CA LEU A 46 -17.13 -8.78 5.22
C LEU A 46 -17.46 -9.67 6.42
N PHE A 47 -16.93 -9.32 7.59
CA PHE A 47 -17.05 -10.12 8.82
C PHE A 47 -18.15 -9.61 9.75
N LYS A 48 -18.95 -8.61 9.31
CA LYS A 48 -20.13 -8.08 10.00
C LYS A 48 -19.87 -7.67 11.46
N GLY A 49 -18.76 -6.98 11.72
CA GLY A 49 -18.42 -6.50 13.07
C GLY A 49 -17.09 -5.76 13.13
N LEU A 50 -16.99 -4.80 14.06
CA LEU A 50 -15.76 -4.01 14.27
C LEU A 50 -14.68 -4.77 15.07
N ASP A 51 -15.02 -5.90 15.67
CA ASP A 51 -14.10 -6.75 16.43
C ASP A 51 -12.89 -7.21 15.60
N VAL A 52 -13.06 -7.32 14.27
CA VAL A 52 -11.98 -7.69 13.35
C VAL A 52 -10.86 -6.67 13.30
N ILE A 53 -11.15 -5.39 13.57
CA ILE A 53 -10.15 -4.32 13.63
C ILE A 53 -9.16 -4.59 14.76
N HIS A 54 -9.61 -5.16 15.88
CA HIS A 54 -8.75 -5.39 17.05
C HIS A 54 -7.88 -6.64 16.92
N ARG A 55 -8.21 -7.54 15.98
CA ARG A 55 -7.53 -8.82 15.79
C ARG A 55 -6.34 -8.64 14.82
N PRO A 56 -5.09 -8.83 15.27
CA PRO A 56 -3.91 -8.61 14.45
C PRO A 56 -3.84 -9.54 13.23
N VAL A 57 -4.53 -10.68 13.26
CA VAL A 57 -4.59 -11.62 12.14
C VAL A 57 -5.12 -10.96 10.86
N PHE A 58 -6.12 -10.08 10.95
CA PHE A 58 -6.73 -9.49 9.76
C PHE A 58 -5.82 -8.48 9.07
N ILE A 59 -5.05 -7.68 9.82
CA ILE A 59 -4.08 -6.77 9.19
C ILE A 59 -2.98 -7.54 8.46
N TRP A 60 -2.51 -8.66 9.01
CA TRP A 60 -1.53 -9.51 8.33
C TRP A 60 -2.10 -10.13 7.06
N LEU A 61 -3.34 -10.63 7.09
CA LEU A 61 -4.02 -11.15 5.90
C LEU A 61 -4.15 -10.09 4.80
N ILE A 62 -4.56 -8.88 5.16
CA ILE A 62 -4.67 -7.76 4.22
C ILE A 62 -3.30 -7.39 3.65
N ASN A 63 -2.26 -7.33 4.47
CA ASN A 63 -0.90 -7.03 4.00
C ASN A 63 -0.35 -8.11 3.05
N ILE A 64 -0.61 -9.39 3.32
CA ILE A 64 -0.23 -10.49 2.41
C ILE A 64 -0.98 -10.36 1.08
N LEU A 65 -2.29 -10.08 1.12
CA LEU A 65 -3.08 -9.86 -0.08
C LEU A 65 -2.58 -8.65 -0.86
N ASN A 66 -2.30 -7.54 -0.18
CA ASN A 66 -1.74 -6.32 -0.73
C ASN A 66 -0.45 -6.63 -1.50
N MET A 67 0.50 -7.32 -0.86
CA MET A 67 1.77 -7.70 -1.48
C MET A 67 1.57 -8.62 -2.70
N THR A 68 0.65 -9.57 -2.59
CA THR A 68 0.34 -10.51 -3.69
C THR A 68 -0.20 -9.76 -4.92
N VAL A 69 -1.08 -8.78 -4.70
CA VAL A 69 -1.64 -7.96 -5.79
C VAL A 69 -0.56 -7.12 -6.46
N PHE A 70 0.34 -6.49 -5.71
CA PHE A 70 1.43 -5.70 -6.31
C PHE A 70 2.44 -6.56 -7.08
N LEU A 71 2.79 -7.73 -6.56
CA LEU A 71 3.61 -8.69 -7.30
C LEU A 71 2.92 -9.16 -8.58
N LEU A 72 1.60 -9.37 -8.54
CA LEU A 72 0.82 -9.74 -9.72
C LEU A 72 0.78 -8.60 -10.75
N ILE A 73 0.58 -7.36 -10.32
CA ILE A 73 0.61 -6.18 -11.20
C ILE A 73 1.96 -6.09 -11.91
N GLU A 74 3.05 -6.25 -11.17
CA GLU A 74 4.40 -6.17 -11.73
C GLU A 74 4.70 -7.33 -12.69
N TYR A 75 4.26 -8.52 -12.34
CA TYR A 75 4.31 -9.68 -13.23
C TYR A 75 3.53 -9.43 -14.54
N LEU A 76 2.35 -8.82 -14.47
CA LEU A 76 1.56 -8.44 -15.64
C LEU A 76 2.25 -7.36 -16.48
N HIS A 77 2.92 -6.38 -15.85
CA HIS A 77 3.71 -5.37 -16.59
C HIS A 77 4.80 -6.01 -17.45
N VAL A 78 5.52 -7.01 -16.91
CA VAL A 78 6.57 -7.73 -17.64
C VAL A 78 5.99 -8.56 -18.78
N ILE A 79 4.95 -9.35 -18.54
CA ILE A 79 4.35 -10.22 -19.56
C ILE A 79 3.73 -9.42 -20.71
N LEU A 80 3.07 -8.31 -20.39
CA LEU A 80 2.42 -7.46 -21.37
C LEU A 80 3.39 -6.49 -22.05
N LYS A 81 4.68 -6.54 -21.72
CA LYS A 81 5.73 -5.64 -22.24
C LYS A 81 5.42 -4.15 -22.00
N LEU A 82 4.73 -3.84 -20.90
CA LEU A 82 4.42 -2.47 -20.48
C LEU A 82 5.59 -1.82 -19.73
N GLY A 83 6.48 -2.64 -19.18
CA GLY A 83 7.67 -2.22 -18.45
C GLY A 83 8.61 -3.39 -18.16
N ALA A 84 9.82 -3.08 -17.70
CA ALA A 84 10.72 -4.07 -17.13
C ALA A 84 10.42 -4.23 -15.63
N TRP A 85 10.85 -5.36 -15.06
CA TRP A 85 10.74 -5.62 -13.63
C TRP A 85 11.46 -4.55 -12.81
N ASP A 86 10.73 -3.85 -11.95
CA ASP A 86 11.23 -2.76 -11.10
C ASP A 86 11.17 -3.15 -9.61
N ASN A 87 12.33 -3.30 -8.99
CA ASN A 87 12.39 -3.60 -7.56
C ASN A 87 11.99 -2.39 -6.68
N ASN A 88 12.10 -1.17 -7.21
CA ASN A 88 11.70 0.03 -6.48
C ASN A 88 10.19 0.03 -6.20
N ASP A 89 9.41 -0.53 -7.13
CA ASP A 89 7.97 -0.68 -7.04
C ASP A 89 7.56 -1.63 -5.90
N ILE A 90 8.31 -2.72 -5.70
CA ILE A 90 8.14 -3.68 -4.60
C ILE A 90 8.53 -3.03 -3.26
N ILE A 91 9.68 -2.34 -3.23
CA ILE A 91 10.16 -1.65 -2.03
C ILE A 91 9.16 -0.55 -1.61
N ALA A 92 8.63 0.21 -2.56
CA ALA A 92 7.61 1.21 -2.32
C ALA A 92 6.35 0.61 -1.69
N SER A 93 5.88 -0.54 -2.20
CA SER A 93 4.75 -1.25 -1.59
C SER A 93 5.04 -1.71 -0.17
N LEU A 94 6.24 -2.23 0.12
CA LEU A 94 6.64 -2.63 1.47
C LEU A 94 6.67 -1.44 2.44
N ILE A 95 7.18 -0.29 2.01
CA ILE A 95 7.18 0.95 2.81
C ILE A 95 5.73 1.38 3.09
N GLY A 96 4.84 1.31 2.10
CA GLY A 96 3.42 1.63 2.26
C GLY A 96 2.72 0.72 3.28
N ILE A 97 2.99 -0.59 3.22
CA ILE A 97 2.52 -1.59 4.20
C ILE A 97 3.07 -1.29 5.60
N PHE A 98 4.35 -0.94 5.70
CA PHE A 98 4.97 -0.64 6.99
C PHE A 98 4.35 0.59 7.66
N ILE A 99 4.23 1.69 6.91
CA ILE A 99 3.63 2.94 7.41
C ILE A 99 2.17 2.72 7.81
N SER A 100 1.38 2.05 6.96
CA SER A 100 -0.04 1.78 7.25
C SER A 100 -0.20 0.89 8.50
N THR A 101 0.68 -0.08 8.68
CA THR A 101 0.69 -0.95 9.86
C THR A 101 0.99 -0.16 11.14
N ILE A 102 1.97 0.75 11.11
CA ILE A 102 2.25 1.65 12.26
C ILE A 102 1.02 2.50 12.58
N ILE A 103 0.40 3.12 11.57
CA ILE A 103 -0.78 3.96 11.76
C ILE A 103 -1.94 3.15 12.35
N TYR A 104 -2.17 1.94 11.84
CA TYR A 104 -3.16 1.03 12.39
C TYR A 104 -2.94 0.77 13.89
N TYR A 105 -1.72 0.40 14.31
CA TYR A 105 -1.46 0.13 15.73
C TYR A 105 -1.59 1.38 16.59
N LYS A 106 -1.22 2.55 16.07
CA LYS A 106 -1.41 3.83 16.77
C LYS A 106 -2.90 4.16 16.95
N ILE A 107 -3.71 3.97 15.91
CA ILE A 107 -5.15 4.18 15.96
C ILE A 107 -5.80 3.19 16.93
N LYS A 108 -5.47 1.89 16.80
CA LYS A 108 -5.97 0.83 17.68
C LYS A 108 -5.68 1.15 19.15
N LYS A 109 -4.44 1.51 19.47
CA LYS A 109 -4.04 1.88 20.84
C LYS A 109 -4.89 3.05 21.38
N ASN A 110 -5.13 4.08 20.58
CA ASN A 110 -5.97 5.22 20.98
C ASN A 110 -7.46 4.83 21.18
N PHE A 111 -7.96 3.82 20.47
CA PHE A 111 -9.31 3.29 20.68
C PHE A 111 -9.40 2.49 21.98
N ASP A 112 -8.41 1.64 22.25
CA ASP A 112 -8.34 0.84 23.47
C ASP A 112 -8.22 1.75 24.72
N GLU A 113 -7.45 2.84 24.65
CA GLU A 113 -7.29 3.82 25.76
C GLU A 113 -8.57 4.62 26.05
N LYS A 114 -9.42 4.88 25.05
CA LYS A 114 -10.66 5.67 25.19
C LYS A 114 -11.87 4.87 25.70
N HIS A 115 -11.74 3.56 25.89
CA HIS A 115 -12.81 2.69 26.41
C HIS A 115 -12.52 2.17 27.82
N ILE A 116 -11.54 2.77 28.52
CA ILE A 116 -11.15 2.44 29.90
C ILE A 116 -11.60 3.53 30.90
N ASP A 117 -12.16 4.65 30.43
CA ASP A 117 -12.74 5.72 31.28
C ASP A 117 -14.28 5.66 31.35
#